data_AF-A0A1Q5UA97-F1
#
_entry.id   AF-A0A1Q5UA97-F1
#
_cell.length_a   1.000
_cell.length_b   1.000
_cell.length_c   1.000
_cell.angle_alpha   90.00
_cell.angle_beta   90.00
_cell.angle_gamma   90.00
#
_symmetry.space_group_name_H-M   'P 1'
#
loop_
_entity.id
_entity.type
_entity.pdbx_description
1 polymer ?
#
loop_
_entity_poly.entity_id
_entity_poly.type
_entity_poly.pdbx_seq_one_letter_code
_entity_poly.pdbx_strand_id
1 'polypeptide(L)'
;MAVSVTHSASGLLLEPLPNLDTPARRTVSHALHRIKFVGALGQWTNFETEVANTYNSQTWNLREIASRLTANFLAGSVHEEQVFVSDERGVQGRLEGRAGIALGAVFGAQNLDLKLGASKGALPPYPGYKKAPDFVLMTSAHEAKVVGEVKVPWIREHNLRKLITEFESGAKQDNFRHVLGQIAEYMFNSGLKYGFLTTYEHTIFLRKEEVGRAWGLEYSPVIYQ
;
A
#
# COMPACT_ATOMS: atom_id res chain seq x y z
N MET A 1 16.06 -30.20 12.35
CA MET A 1 15.69 -30.33 10.93
C MET A 1 14.87 -29.12 10.53
N ALA A 2 15.02 -28.62 9.31
CA ALA A 2 14.15 -27.57 8.77
C ALA A 2 12.79 -28.17 8.39
N VAL A 3 11.71 -27.51 8.79
CA VAL A 3 10.34 -27.86 8.43
C VAL A 3 9.89 -26.90 7.34
N SER A 4 9.21 -27.41 6.30
CA SER A 4 8.58 -26.56 5.29
C SER A 4 7.14 -26.30 5.69
N VAL A 5 6.76 -25.02 5.78
CA VAL A 5 5.37 -24.57 5.88
C VAL A 5 4.94 -24.16 4.48
N THR A 6 3.75 -24.58 4.05
CA THR A 6 3.17 -24.25 2.76
C THR A 6 1.96 -23.33 2.96
N HIS A 7 1.70 -22.46 1.98
CA HIS A 7 0.58 -21.52 2.03
C HIS A 7 -0.28 -21.64 0.76
N SER A 8 -1.60 -21.72 0.97
CA SER A 8 -2.60 -21.44 -0.07
C SER A 8 -2.67 -19.93 -0.35
N ALA A 9 -3.45 -19.53 -1.36
CA ALA A 9 -3.64 -18.13 -1.69
C ALA A 9 -4.21 -17.31 -0.50
N SER A 10 -5.26 -17.81 0.16
CA SER A 10 -5.84 -17.18 1.34
C SER A 10 -4.88 -17.16 2.52
N GLY A 11 -4.19 -18.29 2.78
CA GLY A 11 -3.23 -18.38 3.86
C GLY A 11 -2.06 -17.40 3.70
N LEU A 12 -1.57 -17.22 2.47
CA LEU A 12 -0.47 -16.30 2.20
C LEU A 12 -0.84 -14.83 2.43
N LEU A 13 -2.10 -14.43 2.18
CA LEU A 13 -2.57 -13.06 2.45
C LEU A 13 -2.67 -12.73 3.94
N LEU A 14 -2.76 -13.75 4.79
CA LEU A 14 -2.85 -13.59 6.25
C LEU A 14 -1.49 -13.55 6.94
N GLU A 15 -0.41 -13.80 6.21
CA GLU A 15 0.94 -13.70 6.75
C GLU A 15 1.30 -12.23 7.04
N PRO A 16 1.85 -11.92 8.22
CA PRO A 16 2.28 -10.56 8.53
C PRO A 16 3.46 -10.16 7.68
N LEU A 17 3.60 -8.86 7.41
CA LEU A 17 4.82 -8.39 6.77
C LEU A 17 5.97 -8.45 7.78
N PRO A 18 7.15 -8.93 7.40
CA PRO A 18 8.32 -8.84 8.26
C PRO A 18 8.64 -7.37 8.58
N ASN A 19 9.13 -7.11 9.78
CA ASN A 19 9.57 -5.78 10.18
C ASN A 19 10.68 -5.24 9.25
N LEU A 20 10.77 -3.92 9.15
CA LEU A 20 11.90 -3.26 8.50
C LEU A 20 13.10 -3.24 9.45
N ASP A 21 14.28 -3.62 8.96
CA ASP A 21 15.52 -3.39 9.70
C ASP A 21 16.00 -1.94 9.48
N THR A 22 15.68 -1.07 10.43
CA THR A 22 15.89 0.38 10.30
C THR A 22 17.14 0.80 11.08
N PRO A 23 18.23 1.25 10.41
CA PRO A 23 19.45 1.66 11.10
C PRO A 23 19.29 3.03 11.78
N ALA A 24 20.27 3.39 12.61
CA ALA A 24 20.31 4.71 13.26
C ALA A 24 20.51 5.86 12.24
N ARG A 25 21.27 5.62 11.16
CA ARG A 25 21.47 6.60 10.07
C ARG A 25 20.40 6.40 9.00
N ARG A 26 19.46 7.35 8.92
CA ARG A 26 18.31 7.31 8.02
C ARG A 26 17.84 8.71 7.65
N THR A 27 16.96 8.82 6.66
CA THR A 27 16.35 10.08 6.25
C THR A 27 15.68 10.77 7.44
N VAL A 28 15.98 12.06 7.61
CA VAL A 28 15.48 12.87 8.74
C VAL A 28 14.48 13.95 8.32
N SER A 29 14.40 14.27 7.02
CA SER A 29 13.50 15.28 6.47
C SER A 29 12.28 14.65 5.83
N HIS A 30 11.10 15.24 6.01
CA HIS A 30 9.89 14.79 5.33
C HIS A 30 9.92 15.19 3.84
N ALA A 31 9.49 14.28 2.96
CA ALA A 31 9.46 14.51 1.51
C ALA A 31 8.06 14.96 1.01
N LEU A 32 7.20 15.44 1.91
CA LEU A 32 5.84 15.87 1.55
C LEU A 32 5.85 17.01 0.52
N HIS A 33 5.19 16.79 -0.60
CA HIS A 33 5.03 17.78 -1.67
C HIS A 33 4.21 18.98 -1.19
N ARG A 34 4.44 20.18 -1.75
CA ARG A 34 3.67 21.39 -1.43
C ARG A 34 2.29 21.41 -2.09
N ILE A 35 1.50 20.37 -1.86
CA ILE A 35 0.16 20.16 -2.41
C ILE A 35 -0.79 19.68 -1.30
N LYS A 36 -2.03 20.13 -1.32
CA LYS A 36 -3.06 19.73 -0.35
C LYS A 36 -4.30 19.25 -1.09
N PHE A 37 -4.93 18.20 -0.59
CA PHE A 37 -6.25 17.80 -1.05
C PHE A 37 -7.33 18.72 -0.46
N VAL A 38 -8.05 19.42 -1.33
CA VAL A 38 -9.07 20.42 -0.94
C VAL A 38 -10.51 19.94 -1.12
N GLY A 39 -10.72 18.73 -1.67
CA GLY A 39 -12.05 18.16 -1.87
C GLY A 39 -12.71 17.68 -0.57
N ALA A 40 -13.94 17.19 -0.69
CA ALA A 40 -14.64 16.53 0.42
C ALA A 40 -13.82 15.32 0.87
N LEU A 41 -13.62 15.18 2.19
CA LEU A 41 -12.83 14.12 2.79
C LEU A 41 -13.66 13.48 3.90
N GLY A 42 -13.91 12.18 3.80
CA GLY A 42 -14.75 11.43 4.75
C GLY A 42 -14.18 10.05 5.07
N GLN A 43 -14.70 9.40 6.10
CA GLN A 43 -14.35 8.01 6.38
C GLN A 43 -15.08 7.07 5.40
N TRP A 44 -14.41 6.01 4.99
CA TRP A 44 -15.04 4.87 4.34
C TRP A 44 -15.66 3.97 5.41
N THR A 45 -16.87 4.31 5.85
CA THR A 45 -17.51 3.73 7.05
C THR A 45 -17.61 2.20 7.06
N ASN A 46 -17.85 1.58 5.90
CA ASN A 46 -18.06 0.13 5.80
C ASN A 46 -16.81 -0.64 5.33
N PHE A 47 -15.62 -0.01 5.33
CA PHE A 47 -14.41 -0.59 4.76
C PHE A 47 -14.11 -2.02 5.25
N GLU A 48 -14.02 -2.21 6.57
CA GLU A 48 -13.65 -3.51 7.14
C GLU A 48 -14.69 -4.59 6.81
N THR A 49 -15.97 -4.25 6.90
CA THR A 49 -17.07 -5.15 6.54
C THR A 49 -17.05 -5.50 5.05
N GLU A 50 -16.80 -4.52 4.17
CA GLU A 50 -16.68 -4.75 2.72
C GLU A 50 -15.50 -5.67 2.40
N VAL A 51 -14.34 -5.46 3.04
CA VAL A 51 -13.15 -6.30 2.87
C VAL A 51 -13.41 -7.73 3.38
N ALA A 52 -13.94 -7.87 4.59
CA ALA A 52 -14.23 -9.17 5.19
C ALA A 52 -15.27 -9.94 4.36
N ASN A 53 -16.34 -9.29 3.90
CA ASN A 53 -17.34 -9.91 3.04
C ASN A 53 -16.73 -10.33 1.71
N THR A 54 -15.90 -9.49 1.09
CA THR A 54 -15.20 -9.84 -0.16
C THR A 54 -14.31 -11.06 0.06
N TYR A 55 -13.49 -11.07 1.12
CA TYR A 55 -12.59 -12.18 1.45
C TYR A 55 -13.34 -13.49 1.74
N ASN A 56 -14.42 -13.43 2.52
CA ASN A 56 -15.21 -14.61 2.90
C ASN A 56 -16.07 -15.15 1.76
N SER A 57 -16.52 -14.29 0.86
CA SER A 57 -17.32 -14.68 -0.32
C SER A 57 -16.47 -15.24 -1.46
N GLN A 58 -15.16 -15.01 -1.43
CA GLN A 58 -14.22 -15.45 -2.45
C GLN A 58 -14.05 -16.97 -2.41
N THR A 59 -14.26 -17.63 -3.55
CA THR A 59 -13.83 -19.03 -3.73
C THR A 59 -12.32 -19.07 -3.93
N TRP A 60 -11.59 -19.39 -2.86
CA TRP A 60 -10.13 -19.46 -2.86
C TRP A 60 -9.60 -20.69 -3.55
N ASN A 61 -8.54 -20.51 -4.35
CA ASN A 61 -7.77 -21.60 -4.91
C ASN A 61 -7.01 -22.31 -3.77
N LEU A 62 -7.24 -23.61 -3.63
CA LEU A 62 -6.65 -24.44 -2.57
C LEU A 62 -5.22 -24.89 -2.87
N ARG A 63 -4.72 -24.64 -4.09
CA ARG A 63 -3.35 -24.96 -4.46
C ARG A 63 -2.36 -24.22 -3.55
N GLU A 64 -1.34 -24.94 -3.11
CA GLU A 64 -0.20 -24.35 -2.44
C GLU A 64 0.64 -23.54 -3.44
N ILE A 65 0.83 -22.26 -3.15
CA ILE A 65 1.48 -21.29 -4.04
C ILE A 65 2.78 -20.73 -3.48
N ALA A 66 3.04 -20.97 -2.19
CA ALA A 66 4.26 -20.57 -1.52
C ALA A 66 4.67 -21.60 -0.48
N SER A 67 5.97 -21.64 -0.19
CA SER A 67 6.51 -22.38 0.94
C SER A 67 7.61 -21.58 1.62
N ARG A 68 7.75 -21.78 2.93
CA ARG A 68 8.77 -21.16 3.77
C ARG A 68 9.39 -22.21 4.69
N LEU A 69 10.71 -22.17 4.82
CA LEU A 69 11.42 -23.01 5.78
C LEU A 69 11.36 -22.39 7.18
N THR A 70 11.12 -23.22 8.20
CA THR A 70 11.15 -22.87 9.62
C THR A 70 12.10 -23.80 10.38
N ALA A 71 13.06 -23.23 11.11
CA ALA A 71 13.98 -23.97 12.00
C ALA A 71 14.83 -23.02 12.88
N ASN A 72 15.39 -23.57 13.95
CA ASN A 72 16.26 -22.87 14.91
C ASN A 72 17.61 -22.40 14.33
N PHE A 73 18.00 -22.85 13.12
CA PHE A 73 19.26 -22.49 12.46
C PHE A 73 19.07 -21.49 11.29
N LEU A 74 17.97 -20.74 11.28
CA LEU A 74 17.69 -19.73 10.25
C LEU A 74 18.36 -18.37 10.50
N ALA A 75 19.07 -18.22 11.61
CA ALA A 75 19.88 -17.04 11.90
C ALA A 75 20.89 -16.79 10.76
N GLY A 76 20.85 -15.60 10.16
CA GLY A 76 21.69 -15.25 9.02
C GLY A 76 21.27 -15.86 7.69
N SER A 77 20.07 -16.46 7.61
CA SER A 77 19.52 -16.98 6.37
C SER A 77 18.79 -15.90 5.57
N VAL A 78 18.50 -16.22 4.30
CA VAL A 78 17.68 -15.39 3.40
C VAL A 78 16.21 -15.25 3.85
N HIS A 79 15.79 -15.98 4.88
CA HIS A 79 14.44 -15.91 5.45
C HIS A 79 14.31 -14.88 6.59
N GLU A 80 15.43 -14.27 7.01
CA GLU A 80 15.48 -13.12 7.91
C GLU A 80 15.66 -11.82 7.12
N GLU A 81 15.37 -10.66 7.72
CA GLU A 81 15.73 -9.38 7.12
C GLU A 81 17.25 -9.23 7.11
N GLN A 82 17.80 -9.04 5.92
CA GLN A 82 19.24 -8.88 5.67
C GLN A 82 19.55 -7.50 5.06
N VAL A 83 18.54 -6.65 4.92
CA VAL A 83 18.63 -5.36 4.23
C VAL A 83 18.24 -4.24 5.19
N PHE A 84 19.18 -3.34 5.45
CA PHE A 84 18.86 -2.09 6.13
C PHE A 84 18.02 -1.17 5.26
N VAL A 85 17.02 -0.54 5.87
CA VAL A 85 16.07 0.38 5.24
C VAL A 85 16.22 1.76 5.87
N SER A 86 16.87 2.67 5.15
CA SER A 86 17.22 4.00 5.65
C SER A 86 16.50 5.16 4.96
N ASP A 87 15.72 4.89 3.91
CA ASP A 87 15.01 5.91 3.12
C ASP A 87 13.72 5.36 2.49
N GLU A 88 12.94 6.23 1.83
CA GLU A 88 11.68 5.88 1.18
C GLU A 88 11.86 4.83 0.08
N ARG A 89 12.98 4.87 -0.66
CA ARG A 89 13.28 3.89 -1.72
C ARG A 89 13.48 2.49 -1.13
N GLY A 90 14.15 2.38 0.01
CA GLY A 90 14.30 1.12 0.73
C GLY A 90 12.93 0.56 1.16
N VAL A 91 12.06 1.42 1.70
CA VAL A 91 10.69 1.03 2.08
C VAL A 91 9.90 0.55 0.86
N GLN A 92 9.98 1.29 -0.26
CA GLN A 92 9.37 0.90 -1.53
C GLN A 92 9.80 -0.49 -1.97
N GLY A 93 11.12 -0.75 -2.00
CA GLY A 93 11.66 -2.03 -2.41
C GLY A 93 11.31 -3.19 -1.47
N ARG A 94 11.13 -2.93 -0.17
CA ARG A 94 10.63 -3.97 0.77
C ARG A 94 9.15 -4.25 0.57
N LEU A 95 8.32 -3.24 0.34
CA LEU A 95 6.90 -3.45 0.05
C LEU A 95 6.71 -4.25 -1.25
N GLU A 96 7.42 -3.89 -2.32
CA GLU A 96 7.40 -4.63 -3.59
C GLU A 96 7.87 -6.07 -3.41
N GLY A 97 9.01 -6.28 -2.75
CA GLY A 97 9.60 -7.60 -2.56
C GLY A 97 8.82 -8.52 -1.59
N ARG A 98 7.98 -7.97 -0.71
CA ARG A 98 7.24 -8.75 0.29
C ARG A 98 5.76 -8.84 -0.06
N ALA A 99 5.06 -7.71 0.05
CA ALA A 99 3.64 -7.64 -0.27
C ALA A 99 3.40 -7.81 -1.77
N GLY A 100 4.19 -7.17 -2.63
CA GLY A 100 4.01 -7.24 -4.09
C GLY A 100 4.17 -8.65 -4.65
N ILE A 101 5.18 -9.41 -4.20
CA ILE A 101 5.37 -10.81 -4.59
C ILE A 101 4.21 -11.69 -4.12
N ALA A 102 3.80 -11.57 -2.85
CA ALA A 102 2.68 -12.32 -2.30
C ALA A 102 1.38 -12.03 -3.05
N LEU A 103 1.04 -10.75 -3.24
CA LEU A 103 -0.13 -10.32 -4.01
C LEU A 103 -0.10 -10.85 -5.44
N GLY A 104 1.04 -10.76 -6.14
CA GLY A 104 1.18 -11.28 -7.50
C GLY A 104 0.96 -12.79 -7.60
N ALA A 105 1.48 -13.56 -6.64
CA ALA A 105 1.25 -15.00 -6.56
C ALA A 105 -0.22 -15.33 -6.32
N VAL A 106 -0.88 -14.61 -5.40
CA VAL A 106 -2.31 -14.76 -5.08
C VAL A 106 -3.18 -14.41 -6.28
N PHE A 107 -2.94 -13.28 -6.95
CA PHE A 107 -3.66 -12.89 -8.15
C PHE A 107 -3.52 -13.93 -9.26
N GLY A 108 -2.30 -14.43 -9.50
CA GLY A 108 -2.07 -15.51 -10.45
C GLY A 108 -2.85 -16.79 -10.12
N ALA A 109 -2.86 -17.19 -8.85
CA ALA A 109 -3.60 -18.37 -8.40
C ALA A 109 -5.13 -18.21 -8.52
N GLN A 110 -5.62 -16.97 -8.39
CA GLN A 110 -7.03 -16.61 -8.55
C GLN A 110 -7.41 -16.26 -10.00
N ASN A 111 -6.49 -16.38 -10.97
CA ASN A 111 -6.69 -15.96 -12.37
C ASN A 111 -7.10 -14.48 -12.50
N LEU A 112 -6.56 -13.62 -11.64
CA LEU A 112 -6.72 -12.17 -11.70
C LEU A 112 -5.50 -11.58 -12.41
N ASP A 113 -5.71 -10.84 -13.51
CA ASP A 113 -4.64 -10.18 -14.24
C ASP A 113 -4.23 -8.87 -13.57
N LEU A 114 -3.51 -8.99 -12.45
CA LEU A 114 -3.03 -7.85 -11.66
C LEU A 114 -1.60 -8.10 -11.16
N LYS A 115 -0.74 -7.08 -11.28
CA LYS A 115 0.61 -7.05 -10.72
C LYS A 115 0.91 -5.67 -10.14
N LEU A 116 1.59 -5.66 -8.99
CA LEU A 116 2.13 -4.43 -8.42
C LEU A 116 3.47 -4.12 -9.10
N GLY A 117 3.71 -2.86 -9.45
CA GLY A 117 4.99 -2.42 -9.97
C GLY A 117 5.14 -0.92 -9.95
N ALA A 118 6.28 -0.43 -10.45
CA ALA A 118 6.54 0.99 -10.57
C ALA A 118 5.66 1.63 -11.67
N SER A 119 5.35 2.92 -11.50
CA SER A 119 4.50 3.68 -12.43
C SER A 119 4.96 3.70 -13.89
N LYS A 120 6.28 3.62 -14.15
CA LYS A 120 6.83 3.52 -15.51
C LYS A 120 6.41 2.26 -16.27
N GLY A 121 5.95 1.23 -15.56
CA GLY A 121 5.42 0.00 -16.16
C GLY A 121 3.99 0.14 -16.67
N ALA A 122 3.25 1.18 -16.27
CA ALA A 122 1.88 1.40 -16.70
C ALA A 122 1.81 2.39 -17.86
N LEU A 123 0.75 2.30 -18.67
CA LEU A 123 0.42 3.31 -19.65
C LEU A 123 0.17 4.65 -18.95
N PRO A 124 0.71 5.76 -19.48
CA PRO A 124 0.45 7.06 -18.89
C PRO A 124 -1.03 7.44 -19.07
N PRO A 125 -1.64 8.18 -18.12
CA PRO A 125 -3.02 8.65 -18.24
C PRO A 125 -3.30 9.46 -19.50
N TYR A 126 -2.31 10.23 -19.95
CA TYR A 126 -2.35 11.01 -21.19
C TYR A 126 -0.93 11.25 -21.72
N PRO A 127 -0.77 11.55 -23.03
CA PRO A 127 0.54 11.83 -23.62
C PRO A 127 1.28 12.95 -22.88
N GLY A 128 2.53 12.68 -22.50
CA GLY A 128 3.39 13.65 -21.81
C GLY A 128 3.17 13.74 -20.29
N TYR A 129 2.39 12.85 -19.67
CA TYR A 129 2.31 12.76 -18.21
C TYR A 129 3.69 12.46 -17.59
N LYS A 130 4.12 13.30 -16.62
CA LYS A 130 5.48 13.23 -16.03
C LYS A 130 5.52 12.78 -14.57
N LYS A 131 4.36 12.67 -13.92
CA LYS A 131 4.30 12.33 -12.51
C LYS A 131 4.38 10.82 -12.33
N ALA A 132 4.96 10.40 -11.22
CA ALA A 132 5.27 9.01 -10.96
C ALA A 132 4.78 8.66 -9.55
N PRO A 133 3.61 8.00 -9.41
CA PRO A 133 3.30 7.31 -8.18
C PRO A 133 4.37 6.25 -7.88
N ASP A 134 4.59 5.99 -6.60
CA ASP A 134 5.56 4.99 -6.14
C ASP A 134 5.15 3.59 -6.59
N PHE A 135 3.86 3.29 -6.50
CA PHE A 135 3.30 2.02 -6.95
C PHE A 135 2.12 2.19 -7.89
N VAL A 136 1.96 1.21 -8.78
CA VAL A 136 0.77 1.02 -9.59
C VAL A 136 0.42 -0.46 -9.58
N LEU A 137 -0.82 -0.79 -9.24
CA LEU A 137 -1.40 -2.10 -9.54
C LEU A 137 -1.96 -2.05 -10.96
N MET A 138 -1.47 -2.91 -11.84
CA MET A 138 -1.79 -2.87 -13.27
C MET A 138 -2.03 -4.26 -13.85
N THR A 139 -2.69 -4.29 -15.01
CA THR A 139 -2.88 -5.51 -15.81
C THR A 139 -1.64 -5.83 -16.65
N SER A 140 -1.60 -7.04 -17.24
CA SER A 140 -0.59 -7.41 -18.24
C SER A 140 -0.60 -6.53 -19.49
N ALA A 141 -1.73 -5.86 -19.77
CA ALA A 141 -1.87 -4.86 -20.83
C ALA A 141 -1.36 -3.46 -20.40
N HIS A 142 -0.66 -3.36 -19.27
CA HIS A 142 -0.13 -2.12 -18.71
C HIS A 142 -1.21 -1.09 -18.31
N GLU A 143 -2.45 -1.53 -18.12
CA GLU A 143 -3.55 -0.67 -17.68
C GLU A 143 -3.53 -0.52 -16.16
N ALA A 144 -3.40 0.70 -15.64
CA ALA A 144 -3.43 0.98 -14.21
C ALA A 144 -4.84 0.74 -13.63
N LYS A 145 -4.91 0.18 -12.41
CA LYS A 145 -6.15 -0.05 -11.65
C LYS A 145 -6.12 0.62 -10.28
N VAL A 146 -4.96 0.69 -9.64
CA VAL A 146 -4.73 1.34 -8.34
C VAL A 146 -3.40 2.07 -8.35
N VAL A 147 -3.32 3.23 -7.70
CA VAL A 147 -2.06 3.94 -7.44
C VAL A 147 -1.69 3.87 -5.97
N GLY A 148 -0.40 3.81 -5.67
CA GLY A 148 0.12 3.77 -4.31
C GLY A 148 1.20 4.82 -4.09
N GLU A 149 1.26 5.32 -2.87
CA GLU A 149 2.31 6.22 -2.38
C GLU A 149 2.93 5.63 -1.10
N VAL A 150 4.24 5.75 -0.96
CA VAL A 150 4.96 5.37 0.25
C VAL A 150 5.55 6.58 0.97
N LYS A 151 5.63 6.46 2.29
CA LYS A 151 6.37 7.35 3.17
C LYS A 151 7.17 6.52 4.16
N VAL A 152 8.23 7.08 4.75
CA VAL A 152 8.98 6.37 5.81
C VAL A 152 8.24 6.42 7.15
N PRO A 153 8.27 5.35 7.97
CA PRO A 153 7.53 5.28 9.24
C PRO A 153 8.12 6.12 10.36
N TRP A 154 9.44 6.38 10.34
CA TRP A 154 10.14 7.07 11.44
C TRP A 154 10.06 8.60 11.38
N ILE A 155 9.38 9.18 10.39
CA ILE A 155 9.15 10.63 10.29
C ILE A 155 7.78 10.96 10.89
N ARG A 156 7.76 11.90 11.82
CA ARG A 156 6.56 12.25 12.59
C ARG A 156 5.42 12.75 11.72
N GLU A 157 5.73 13.51 10.68
CA GLU A 157 4.79 14.06 9.69
C GLU A 157 4.14 12.97 8.84
N HIS A 158 4.67 11.75 8.83
CA HIS A 158 4.13 10.61 8.07
C HIS A 158 3.22 9.72 8.92
N ASN A 159 3.11 9.95 10.23
CA ASN A 159 2.35 9.09 11.14
C ASN A 159 0.84 9.17 10.86
N LEU A 160 0.32 8.21 10.08
CA LEU A 160 -1.07 8.20 9.61
C LEU A 160 -2.09 8.17 10.75
N ARG A 161 -1.83 7.39 11.80
CA ARG A 161 -2.70 7.33 12.99
C ARG A 161 -2.87 8.71 13.61
N LYS A 162 -1.77 9.39 13.89
CA LYS A 162 -1.79 10.74 14.47
C LYS A 162 -2.52 11.72 13.57
N LEU A 163 -2.21 11.72 12.26
CA LEU A 163 -2.81 12.64 11.30
C LEU A 163 -4.33 12.48 11.22
N ILE A 164 -4.82 11.24 11.19
CA ILE A 164 -6.26 10.95 11.15
C ILE A 164 -6.92 11.33 12.48
N THR A 165 -6.35 10.97 13.63
CA THR A 165 -6.89 11.38 14.93
C THR A 165 -6.96 12.92 15.07
N GLU A 166 -5.93 13.65 14.64
CA GLU A 166 -5.94 15.12 14.64
C GLU A 166 -6.96 15.70 13.65
N PHE A 167 -7.22 15.02 12.52
CA PHE A 167 -8.23 15.41 11.54
C PHE A 167 -9.66 15.19 12.08
N GLU A 168 -9.95 14.00 12.61
CA GLU A 168 -11.27 13.60 13.12
C GLU A 168 -11.69 14.40 14.35
N SER A 169 -10.74 14.74 15.22
CA SER A 169 -10.98 15.64 16.36
C SER A 169 -11.16 17.11 15.98
N GLY A 170 -10.92 17.47 14.71
CA GLY A 170 -10.96 18.84 14.21
C GLY A 170 -9.76 19.70 14.64
N ALA A 171 -8.77 19.14 15.34
CA ALA A 171 -7.64 19.87 15.88
C ALA A 171 -6.67 20.40 14.80
N LYS A 172 -6.38 19.59 13.76
CA LYS A 172 -5.49 19.98 12.65
C LYS A 172 -5.89 19.32 11.32
N GLN A 173 -6.85 19.91 10.63
CA GLN A 173 -7.36 19.34 9.38
C GLN A 173 -6.35 19.37 8.22
N ASP A 174 -5.46 20.36 8.21
CA ASP A 174 -4.56 20.63 7.09
C ASP A 174 -3.45 19.58 6.91
N ASN A 175 -2.98 18.96 7.99
CA ASN A 175 -1.85 18.04 7.94
C ASN A 175 -2.20 16.76 7.18
N PHE A 176 -3.37 16.19 7.46
CA PHE A 176 -3.82 14.98 6.78
C PHE A 176 -4.09 15.27 5.29
N ARG A 177 -4.74 16.40 4.99
CA ARG A 177 -4.97 16.87 3.61
C ARG A 177 -3.67 17.09 2.84
N HIS A 178 -2.63 17.57 3.50
CA HIS A 178 -1.30 17.76 2.91
C HIS A 178 -0.68 16.42 2.54
N VAL A 179 -0.69 15.46 3.45
CA VAL A 179 -0.18 14.10 3.20
C VAL A 179 -0.93 13.39 2.07
N LEU A 180 -2.25 13.61 1.95
CA LEU A 180 -3.05 13.04 0.86
C LEU A 180 -2.86 13.76 -0.49
N GLY A 181 -2.31 14.97 -0.52
CA GLY A 181 -2.33 15.81 -1.72
C GLY A 181 -1.66 15.16 -2.94
N GLN A 182 -0.55 14.46 -2.73
CA GLN A 182 0.20 13.80 -3.79
C GLN A 182 -0.56 12.61 -4.39
N ILE A 183 -1.02 11.68 -3.55
CA ILE A 183 -1.79 10.50 -4.02
C ILE A 183 -3.15 10.91 -4.61
N ALA A 184 -3.80 11.91 -4.03
CA ALA A 184 -5.06 12.47 -4.55
C ALA A 184 -4.88 13.04 -5.96
N GLU A 185 -3.78 13.74 -6.20
CA GLU A 185 -3.45 14.26 -7.52
C GLU A 185 -3.20 13.14 -8.54
N TYR A 186 -2.56 12.05 -8.13
CA TYR A 186 -2.38 10.90 -9.00
C TYR A 186 -3.71 10.24 -9.35
N MET A 187 -4.55 9.96 -8.36
CA MET A 187 -5.89 9.39 -8.57
C MET A 187 -6.75 10.27 -9.49
N PHE A 188 -6.67 11.60 -9.32
CA PHE A 188 -7.37 12.55 -10.16
C PHE A 188 -6.88 12.50 -11.62
N ASN A 189 -5.57 12.63 -11.83
CA ASN A 189 -4.99 12.67 -13.17
C ASN A 189 -5.13 11.35 -13.94
N SER A 190 -5.14 10.23 -13.24
CA SER A 190 -5.31 8.89 -13.83
C SER A 190 -6.76 8.45 -13.96
N GLY A 191 -7.70 9.20 -13.37
CA GLY A 191 -9.11 8.81 -13.32
C GLY A 191 -9.38 7.55 -12.50
N LEU A 192 -8.42 7.09 -11.68
CA LEU A 192 -8.54 5.85 -10.93
C LEU A 192 -9.39 6.04 -9.68
N LYS A 193 -10.26 5.04 -9.43
CA LYS A 193 -11.14 5.04 -8.26
C LYS A 193 -10.39 4.78 -6.96
N TYR A 194 -9.36 3.94 -6.98
CA TYR A 194 -8.71 3.46 -5.77
C TYR A 194 -7.25 3.89 -5.68
N GLY A 195 -6.82 4.15 -4.46
CA GLY A 195 -5.42 4.36 -4.13
C GLY A 195 -5.08 3.89 -2.73
N PHE A 196 -3.81 3.86 -2.38
CA PHE A 196 -3.38 3.60 -1.01
C PHE A 196 -2.17 4.47 -0.65
N LEU A 197 -2.05 4.79 0.63
CA LEU A 197 -0.90 5.47 1.20
C LEU A 197 -0.37 4.60 2.35
N THR A 198 0.91 4.27 2.28
CA THR A 198 1.53 3.38 3.27
C THR A 198 2.81 3.97 3.84
N THR A 199 3.07 3.65 5.10
CA THR A 199 4.36 3.84 5.77
C THR A 199 5.08 2.52 6.02
N TYR A 200 4.61 1.45 5.37
CA TYR A 200 4.90 0.05 5.69
C TYR A 200 4.33 -0.41 7.04
N GLU A 201 4.47 0.37 8.12
CA GLU A 201 3.85 0.05 9.42
C GLU A 201 2.34 0.34 9.44
N HIS A 202 1.93 1.41 8.77
CA HIS A 202 0.54 1.83 8.66
C HIS A 202 0.15 1.99 7.20
N THR A 203 -1.01 1.48 6.82
CA THR A 203 -1.60 1.69 5.49
C THR A 203 -3.01 2.22 5.63
N ILE A 204 -3.36 3.18 4.77
CA ILE A 204 -4.75 3.57 4.51
C ILE A 204 -5.09 3.34 3.05
N PHE A 205 -6.32 2.91 2.80
CA PHE A 205 -6.89 2.77 1.49
C PHE A 205 -7.79 3.97 1.21
N LEU A 206 -7.78 4.43 -0.03
CA LEU A 206 -8.54 5.57 -0.51
C LEU A 206 -9.51 5.11 -1.59
N ARG A 207 -10.74 5.61 -1.54
CA ARG A 207 -11.66 5.54 -2.68
C ARG A 207 -12.14 6.93 -3.07
N LYS A 208 -12.14 7.19 -4.37
CA LYS A 208 -12.76 8.36 -4.97
C LYS A 208 -14.27 8.14 -5.02
N GLU A 209 -15.00 9.11 -4.49
CA GLU A 209 -16.45 9.15 -4.55
C GLU A 209 -16.91 10.42 -5.28
N GLU A 210 -18.01 10.30 -6.03
CA GLU A 210 -18.62 11.43 -6.74
C GLU A 210 -19.84 11.89 -5.97
N VAL A 211 -19.77 13.10 -5.41
CA VAL A 211 -20.88 13.74 -4.71
C VAL A 211 -21.39 14.88 -5.59
N GLY A 212 -22.42 14.58 -6.38
CA GLY A 212 -22.96 15.52 -7.37
C GLY A 212 -21.97 15.77 -8.52
N ARG A 213 -21.47 17.00 -8.65
CA ARG A 213 -20.46 17.38 -9.66
C ARG A 213 -19.05 17.52 -9.08
N ALA A 214 -18.86 17.28 -7.78
CA ALA A 214 -17.57 17.35 -7.11
C ALA A 214 -17.11 15.94 -6.76
N TRP A 215 -15.79 15.72 -6.82
CA TRP A 215 -15.20 14.49 -6.33
C TRP A 215 -14.68 14.69 -4.91
N GLY A 216 -14.85 13.66 -4.09
CA GLY A 216 -14.30 13.55 -2.75
C GLY A 216 -13.41 12.33 -2.62
N LEU A 217 -12.71 12.25 -1.49
CA LEU A 217 -11.99 11.06 -1.06
C LEU A 217 -12.62 10.52 0.20
N GLU A 218 -12.75 9.20 0.24
CA GLU A 218 -12.95 8.48 1.47
C GLU A 218 -11.70 7.69 1.84
N TYR A 219 -11.40 7.59 3.13
CA TYR A 219 -10.26 6.86 3.66
C TYR A 219 -10.68 5.73 4.59
N SER A 220 -9.99 4.60 4.53
CA SER A 220 -10.15 3.49 5.47
C SER A 220 -9.64 3.87 6.87
N PRO A 221 -10.01 3.10 7.91
CA PRO A 221 -9.21 3.05 9.14
C PRO A 221 -7.74 2.75 8.84
N VAL A 222 -6.87 3.08 9.80
CA VAL A 222 -5.46 2.74 9.72
C VAL A 222 -5.27 1.24 9.91
N ILE A 223 -4.71 0.57 8.90
CA ILE A 223 -4.38 -0.85 8.94
C ILE A 223 -2.92 -1.00 9.38
N TYR A 224 -2.69 -1.84 10.39
CA TYR A 224 -1.36 -2.20 10.89
C TYR A 224 -0.87 -3.45 10.15
N GLN A 225 0.40 -3.45 9.73
CA GLN A 225 1.01 -4.55 9.00
C GLN A 225 1.99 -5.35 9.86
#